data_AF-A0A6P0SE00-F1
#
_entry.id   AF-A0A6P0SE00-F1
#
_cell.length_a   1.000
_cell.length_b   1.000
_cell.length_c   1.000
_cell.angle_alpha   90.00
_cell.angle_beta   90.00
_cell.angle_gamma   90.00
#
_symmetry.space_group_name_H-M   'P 1'
#
loop_
_entity.id
_entity.type
_entity.pdbx_description
1 polymer ?
#
loop_
_entity_poly.entity_id
_entity_poly.type
_entity_poly.pdbx_seq_one_letter_code
_entity_poly.pdbx_strand_id
1 'polypeptide(L)'
;MWGQKPKEKKYSFSSNYYKIFLDIQRRCDFQISFSNFILYVLFVLQYTIPIFLATIAVITAVNDLLVTFIQEFVYDDQAENIVNFFIFLIILLGTLFGTISATTNPSESYDNAAAFHNKFSEFKINLAIDMRNLELTNAMEEEYLQLLKEKNANLSELIEEYNQKRSIDKNQVGGDN
;
A
#
# COMPACT_ATOMS: atom_id res chain seq x y z
N MET A 1 -25.84 62.78 -10.32
CA MET A 1 -24.87 61.84 -9.71
C MET A 1 -25.07 60.47 -10.33
N TRP A 2 -24.22 60.08 -11.28
CA TRP A 2 -24.25 58.74 -11.88
C TRP A 2 -23.40 57.80 -11.02
N GLY A 3 -24.05 57.04 -10.15
CA GLY A 3 -23.41 55.98 -9.39
C GLY A 3 -23.23 54.75 -10.27
N GLN A 4 -22.03 54.55 -10.82
CA GLN A 4 -21.65 53.26 -11.38
C GLN A 4 -21.68 52.22 -10.25
N LYS A 5 -22.63 51.29 -10.32
CA LYS A 5 -22.57 50.07 -9.48
C LYS A 5 -21.27 49.32 -9.83
N PRO A 6 -20.51 48.84 -8.83
CA PRO A 6 -19.37 47.98 -9.10
C PRO A 6 -19.90 46.73 -9.81
N LYS A 7 -19.35 46.45 -11.00
CA LYS A 7 -19.62 45.20 -11.72
C LYS A 7 -19.08 44.07 -10.85
N GLU A 8 -19.97 43.22 -10.32
CA GLU A 8 -19.58 41.91 -9.80
C GLU A 8 -18.85 41.18 -10.93
N LYS A 9 -17.54 41.03 -10.80
CA LYS A 9 -16.77 40.16 -11.67
C LYS A 9 -17.17 38.74 -11.32
N LYS A 10 -17.96 38.12 -12.19
CA LYS A 10 -18.23 36.69 -12.16
C LYS A 10 -16.91 35.98 -12.45
N TYR A 11 -16.25 35.49 -11.41
CA TYR A 11 -15.04 34.70 -11.54
C TYR A 11 -15.40 33.38 -12.21
N SER A 12 -15.18 33.28 -13.53
CA SER A 12 -15.13 31.96 -14.17
C SER A 12 -13.71 31.46 -13.95
N PHE A 13 -13.53 30.59 -12.96
CA PHE A 13 -12.37 29.70 -12.91
C PHE A 13 -12.29 29.05 -14.30
N SER A 14 -11.25 29.36 -15.08
CA SER A 14 -11.14 28.82 -16.43
C SER A 14 -11.16 27.30 -16.33
N SER A 15 -12.10 26.67 -17.03
CA SER A 15 -12.40 25.24 -17.00
C SER A 15 -11.16 24.34 -17.17
N ASN A 16 -10.08 24.86 -17.76
CA ASN A 16 -8.84 24.12 -17.97
C ASN A 16 -7.99 23.91 -16.71
N TYR A 17 -7.75 24.92 -15.88
CA TYR A 17 -6.91 24.76 -14.68
C TYR A 17 -7.58 23.92 -13.60
N TYR A 18 -8.90 24.08 -13.49
CA TYR A 18 -9.69 23.25 -12.59
C TYR A 18 -9.60 21.75 -12.95
N LYS A 19 -9.59 21.43 -14.25
CA LYS A 19 -9.38 20.04 -14.70
C LYS A 19 -8.00 19.52 -14.33
N ILE A 20 -6.95 20.33 -14.50
CA ILE A 20 -5.57 19.94 -14.14
C ILE A 20 -5.48 19.70 -12.63
N PHE A 21 -6.03 20.61 -11.82
CA PHE A 21 -6.10 20.45 -10.37
C PHE A 21 -6.81 19.14 -9.97
N LEU A 22 -7.98 18.88 -10.54
CA LEU A 22 -8.72 17.64 -10.27
C LEU A 22 -7.96 16.39 -10.69
N ASP A 23 -7.19 16.44 -11.78
CA ASP A 23 -6.39 15.32 -12.22
C ASP A 23 -5.22 15.02 -11.26
N ILE A 24 -4.49 16.06 -10.83
CA ILE A 24 -3.43 15.94 -9.82
C ILE A 24 -4.01 15.36 -8.52
N GLN A 25 -5.15 15.90 -8.07
CA GLN A 25 -5.80 15.42 -6.86
C GLN A 25 -6.24 13.97 -7.00
N ARG A 26 -6.84 13.58 -8.13
CA ARG A 26 -7.24 12.19 -8.40
C ARG A 26 -6.06 11.23 -8.39
N ARG A 27 -4.93 11.61 -9.00
CA ARG A 27 -3.71 10.80 -8.99
C ARG A 27 -3.18 10.64 -7.57
N CYS A 28 -3.18 11.70 -6.77
CA CYS A 28 -2.79 11.63 -5.37
C CYS A 28 -3.73 10.73 -4.56
N ASP A 29 -5.06 10.87 -4.73
CA ASP A 29 -6.07 10.05 -4.06
C ASP A 29 -5.94 8.55 -4.39
N PHE A 30 -5.60 8.23 -5.63
CA PHE A 30 -5.28 6.87 -6.03
C PHE A 30 -4.07 6.34 -5.25
N GLN A 31 -2.99 7.11 -5.12
CA GLN A 31 -1.80 6.69 -4.38
C GLN A 31 -2.04 6.54 -2.88
N ILE A 32 -2.85 7.42 -2.27
CA ILE A 32 -3.30 7.30 -0.86
C ILE A 32 -4.09 6.00 -0.67
N SER A 33 -5.03 5.72 -1.57
CA SER A 33 -5.87 4.52 -1.50
C SER A 33 -5.05 3.25 -1.73
N PHE A 34 -4.13 3.29 -2.70
CA PHE A 34 -3.27 2.18 -3.04
C PHE A 34 -2.28 1.86 -1.91
N SER A 35 -1.61 2.87 -1.36
CA SER A 35 -0.72 2.70 -0.20
C SER A 35 -1.48 2.14 1.01
N ASN A 36 -2.71 2.60 1.27
CA ASN A 36 -3.55 2.05 2.34
C ASN A 36 -3.95 0.59 2.10
N PHE A 37 -4.28 0.23 0.86
CA PHE A 37 -4.52 -1.17 0.49
C PHE A 37 -3.30 -2.04 0.76
N ILE A 38 -2.11 -1.59 0.36
CA ILE A 38 -0.85 -2.31 0.60
C ILE A 38 -0.58 -2.45 2.11
N LEU A 39 -0.86 -1.42 2.92
CA LEU A 39 -0.75 -1.49 4.37
C LEU A 39 -1.60 -2.62 4.95
N TYR A 40 -2.87 -2.74 4.54
CA TYR A 40 -3.72 -3.84 5.01
C TYR A 40 -3.18 -5.21 4.62
N VAL A 41 -2.74 -5.37 3.38
CA VAL A 41 -2.17 -6.65 2.89
C VAL A 41 -0.93 -7.02 3.71
N LEU A 42 -0.01 -6.08 3.92
CA LEU A 42 1.24 -6.33 4.61
C LEU A 42 1.04 -6.55 6.11
N PHE A 43 0.10 -5.81 6.73
CA PHE A 43 -0.30 -6.04 8.11
C PHE A 43 -0.82 -7.48 8.28
N VAL A 44 -1.75 -7.91 7.43
CA VAL A 44 -2.26 -9.29 7.48
C VAL A 44 -1.13 -10.30 7.30
N LEU A 45 -0.25 -10.11 6.32
CA LEU A 45 0.89 -11.01 6.10
C LEU A 45 1.84 -11.08 7.30
N GLN A 46 2.19 -9.94 7.90
CA GLN A 46 3.11 -9.85 9.03
C GLN A 46 2.63 -10.65 10.25
N TYR A 47 1.31 -10.65 10.53
CA TYR A 47 0.76 -11.39 11.67
C TYR A 47 0.33 -12.81 11.32
N THR A 48 -0.16 -13.05 10.10
CA THR A 48 -0.66 -14.37 9.72
C THR A 48 0.46 -15.38 9.53
N ILE A 49 1.59 -14.97 8.94
CA ILE A 49 2.70 -15.90 8.66
C ILE A 49 3.28 -16.50 9.95
N PRO A 50 3.65 -15.73 11.00
CA PRO A 50 4.17 -16.31 12.25
C PRO A 50 3.16 -17.20 12.95
N ILE A 51 1.87 -16.82 12.98
CA ILE A 51 0.80 -17.63 13.58
C ILE A 51 0.65 -18.95 12.82
N PHE A 52 0.66 -18.91 11.49
CA PHE A 52 0.59 -20.09 10.65
C PHE A 52 1.79 -21.00 10.90
N LEU A 53 3.02 -20.47 10.84
CA LEU A 53 4.24 -21.25 11.10
C LEU A 53 4.28 -21.87 12.50
N ALA A 54 3.84 -21.14 13.54
CA ALA A 54 3.72 -21.68 14.89
C ALA A 54 2.71 -22.83 14.94
N THR A 55 1.58 -22.70 14.23
CA THR A 55 0.57 -23.75 14.12
C THR A 55 1.13 -24.99 13.41
N ILE A 56 1.91 -24.83 12.34
CA ILE A 56 2.61 -25.94 11.67
C ILE A 56 3.53 -26.67 12.65
N ALA A 57 4.33 -25.92 13.41
CA ALA A 57 5.28 -26.48 14.36
C ALA A 57 4.56 -27.32 15.43
N VAL A 58 3.43 -26.82 15.95
CA VAL A 58 2.59 -27.55 16.90
C VAL A 58 2.02 -28.82 16.27
N ILE A 59 1.40 -28.74 15.09
CA ILE A 59 0.81 -29.89 14.38
C ILE A 59 1.87 -30.97 14.13
N THR A 60 3.05 -30.56 13.67
CA THR A 60 4.17 -31.48 13.41
C THR A 60 4.67 -32.13 14.71
N ALA A 61 4.71 -31.39 15.82
CA ALA A 61 5.16 -31.90 17.11
C ALA A 61 4.17 -32.88 17.76
N VAL A 62 2.88 -32.81 17.42
CA VAL A 62 1.83 -33.70 17.95
C VAL A 62 1.36 -34.76 16.95
N ASN A 63 2.19 -35.08 15.95
CA ASN A 63 1.87 -36.05 14.89
C ASN A 63 1.36 -37.38 15.46
N ASP A 64 2.07 -37.96 16.43
CA ASP A 64 1.69 -39.26 17.01
C ASP A 64 0.29 -39.23 17.64
N LEU A 65 -0.07 -38.12 18.31
CA LEU A 65 -1.39 -37.93 18.89
C LEU A 65 -2.48 -37.80 17.80
N LEU A 66 -2.17 -37.15 16.68
CA LEU A 66 -3.07 -37.06 15.53
C LEU A 66 -3.27 -38.43 14.87
N VAL A 67 -2.20 -39.23 14.75
CA VAL A 67 -2.28 -40.61 14.25
C VAL A 67 -3.18 -41.44 15.16
N THR A 68 -2.97 -41.39 16.48
CA THR A 68 -3.82 -42.10 17.46
C THR A 68 -5.29 -41.67 17.40
N PHE A 69 -5.55 -40.37 17.22
CA PHE A 69 -6.91 -39.88 17.07
C PHE A 69 -7.59 -40.39 15.79
N ILE A 70 -6.87 -40.38 14.65
CA ILE A 70 -7.42 -40.84 13.37
C ILE A 70 -7.64 -42.36 13.35
N GLN A 71 -6.80 -43.13 14.06
CA GLN A 71 -6.97 -44.57 14.26
C GLN A 71 -8.32 -44.94 14.92
N GLU A 72 -8.98 -44.02 15.65
CA GLU A 72 -10.32 -44.28 16.19
C GLU A 72 -11.40 -44.39 15.10
N PHE A 73 -11.12 -43.92 13.88
CA PHE A 73 -12.08 -43.81 12.78
C PHE A 73 -11.74 -44.65 11.54
N VAL A 74 -10.48 -45.04 11.37
CA VAL A 74 -9.98 -45.79 10.21
C VAL A 74 -8.97 -46.87 10.63
N TYR A 75 -8.67 -47.79 9.72
CA TYR A 75 -7.64 -48.82 9.95
C TYR A 75 -6.25 -48.20 10.17
N ASP A 76 -5.45 -48.90 10.96
CA ASP A 76 -4.16 -48.45 11.49
C ASP A 76 -3.18 -47.98 10.37
N ASP A 77 -3.11 -48.77 9.30
CA ASP A 77 -2.31 -48.51 8.10
C ASP A 77 -2.81 -47.32 7.25
N GLN A 78 -4.10 -46.98 7.35
CA GLN A 78 -4.68 -45.83 6.67
C GLN A 78 -4.52 -44.54 7.48
N ALA A 79 -4.59 -44.63 8.81
CA ALA A 79 -4.47 -43.48 9.70
C ALA A 79 -3.11 -42.78 9.56
N GLU A 80 -2.02 -43.54 9.62
CA GLU A 80 -0.66 -43.01 9.50
C GLU A 80 -0.42 -42.36 8.13
N ASN A 81 -0.89 -42.98 7.04
CA ASN A 81 -0.78 -42.44 5.69
C ASN A 81 -1.57 -41.12 5.51
N ILE A 82 -2.76 -41.03 6.08
CA ILE A 82 -3.59 -39.82 6.03
C ILE A 82 -2.88 -38.68 6.77
N VAL A 83 -2.40 -38.91 7.99
CA VAL A 83 -1.74 -37.86 8.78
C VAL A 83 -0.43 -37.42 8.14
N ASN A 84 0.39 -38.36 7.65
CA ASN A 84 1.63 -38.03 6.94
C ASN A 84 1.38 -37.21 5.67
N PHE A 85 0.30 -37.49 4.92
CA PHE A 85 -0.09 -36.68 3.78
C PHE A 85 -0.48 -35.24 4.17
N PHE A 86 -1.25 -35.08 5.25
CA PHE A 86 -1.61 -33.75 5.74
C PHE A 86 -0.40 -32.98 6.26
N ILE A 87 0.50 -33.63 7.01
CA ILE A 87 1.75 -33.00 7.47
C ILE A 87 2.61 -32.57 6.28
N PHE A 88 2.73 -33.40 5.24
CA PHE A 88 3.43 -33.04 4.02
C PHE A 88 2.85 -31.78 3.36
N LEU A 89 1.52 -31.71 3.19
CA LEU A 89 0.86 -30.52 2.64
C LEU A 89 1.10 -29.27 3.50
N ILE A 90 1.02 -29.42 4.82
CA ILE A 90 1.22 -28.32 5.76
C ILE A 90 2.67 -27.82 5.70
N ILE A 91 3.67 -28.70 5.64
CA ILE A 91 5.08 -28.33 5.48
C ILE A 91 5.33 -27.61 4.14
N LEU A 92 4.70 -28.09 3.06
CA LEU A 92 4.80 -27.45 1.74
C LEU A 92 4.23 -26.03 1.77
N LEU A 93 3.07 -25.82 2.40
CA LEU A 93 2.51 -24.49 2.63
C LEU A 93 3.44 -23.64 3.52
N GLY A 94 3.98 -24.20 4.59
CA GLY A 94 4.94 -23.52 5.48
C GLY A 94 6.16 -23.00 4.74
N THR A 95 6.71 -23.80 3.83
CA THR A 95 7.84 -23.41 2.97
C THR A 95 7.46 -22.23 2.09
N LEU A 96 6.30 -22.29 1.43
CA LEU A 96 5.81 -21.19 0.58
C LEU A 96 5.62 -19.89 1.37
N PHE A 97 5.00 -19.95 2.55
CA PHE A 97 4.83 -18.77 3.40
C PHE A 97 6.14 -18.24 3.95
N GLY A 98 7.09 -19.11 4.31
CA GLY A 98 8.44 -18.73 4.69
C GLY A 98 9.17 -18.00 3.56
N THR A 99 9.08 -18.51 2.33
CA THR A 99 9.63 -17.84 1.14
C THR A 99 8.96 -16.49 0.89
N ILE A 100 7.63 -16.38 0.98
CA ILE A 100 6.93 -15.11 0.85
C ILE A 100 7.42 -14.11 1.90
N SER A 101 7.52 -14.53 3.17
CA SER A 101 8.02 -13.68 4.25
C SER A 101 9.43 -13.19 4.02
N ALA A 102 10.33 -14.06 3.54
CA ALA A 102 11.72 -13.73 3.28
C ALA A 102 11.89 -12.81 2.05
N THR A 103 11.01 -12.95 1.04
CA THR A 103 11.12 -12.20 -0.22
C THR A 103 10.35 -10.89 -0.25
N THR A 104 9.37 -10.69 0.64
CA THR A 104 8.54 -9.47 0.67
C THR A 104 8.83 -8.57 1.87
N ASN A 105 9.67 -9.03 2.79
CA ASN A 105 9.95 -8.44 4.10
C ASN A 105 8.76 -7.59 4.62
N PRO A 106 7.63 -8.24 5.02
CA PRO A 106 6.36 -7.55 5.17
C PRO A 106 6.39 -6.34 6.10
N SER A 107 7.25 -6.37 7.13
CA SER A 107 7.42 -5.26 8.08
C SER A 107 8.07 -4.03 7.42
N GLU A 108 9.17 -4.22 6.69
CA GLU A 108 9.86 -3.11 6.01
C GLU A 108 8.99 -2.56 4.88
N SER A 109 8.34 -3.44 4.12
CA SER A 109 7.36 -3.06 3.10
C SER A 109 6.20 -2.27 3.72
N TYR A 110 5.77 -2.61 4.95
CA TYR A 110 4.67 -1.93 5.65
C TYR A 110 5.11 -0.52 6.06
N ASP A 111 6.28 -0.38 6.68
CA ASP A 111 6.83 0.91 7.10
C ASP A 111 7.02 1.85 5.90
N ASN A 112 7.52 1.32 4.78
CA ASN A 112 7.63 2.06 3.53
C ASN A 112 6.25 2.50 3.02
N ALA A 113 5.26 1.61 2.97
CA ALA A 113 3.91 1.96 2.55
C ALA A 113 3.28 3.03 3.47
N ALA A 114 3.53 2.98 4.77
CA ALA A 114 3.02 3.93 5.76
C ALA A 114 3.66 5.31 5.58
N ALA A 115 4.98 5.36 5.41
CA ALA A 115 5.69 6.61 5.17
C ALA A 115 5.18 7.32 3.91
N PHE A 116 4.97 6.59 2.81
CA PHE A 116 4.46 7.18 1.58
C PHE A 116 2.98 7.53 1.64
N HIS A 117 2.15 6.74 2.33
CA HIS A 117 0.76 7.11 2.61
C HIS A 117 0.68 8.49 3.29
N ASN A 118 1.54 8.74 4.27
CA ASN A 118 1.63 10.03 4.94
C ASN A 118 2.12 11.13 3.99
N LYS A 119 3.20 10.89 3.22
CA LYS A 119 3.70 11.86 2.23
C LYS A 119 2.63 12.26 1.20
N PHE A 120 1.85 11.30 0.67
CA PHE A 120 0.77 11.61 -0.27
C PHE A 120 -0.37 12.40 0.41
N SER A 121 -0.71 12.04 1.64
CA SER A 121 -1.72 12.77 2.42
C SER A 121 -1.30 14.22 2.69
N GLU A 122 -0.04 14.42 3.06
CA GLU A 122 0.56 15.74 3.26
C GLU A 122 0.59 16.54 1.95
N PHE A 123 1.00 15.93 0.84
CA PHE A 123 0.95 16.57 -0.48
C PHE A 123 -0.46 17.08 -0.81
N LYS A 124 -1.50 16.26 -0.56
CA LYS A 124 -2.90 16.64 -0.82
C LYS A 124 -3.33 17.85 0.02
N ILE A 125 -2.96 17.86 1.31
CA ILE A 125 -3.27 18.97 2.21
C ILE A 125 -2.55 20.24 1.74
N ASN A 126 -1.26 20.15 1.43
CA ASN A 126 -0.47 21.29 0.97
C ASN A 126 -1.00 21.85 -0.36
N LEU A 127 -1.37 20.98 -1.32
CA LEU A 127 -2.01 21.41 -2.57
C LEU A 127 -3.31 22.18 -2.30
N ALA A 128 -4.15 21.73 -1.37
CA ALA A 128 -5.39 22.42 -1.01
C ALA A 128 -5.13 23.79 -0.35
N ILE A 129 -4.12 23.87 0.53
CA ILE A 129 -3.71 25.13 1.17
C ILE A 129 -3.20 26.12 0.13
N ASP A 130 -2.31 25.70 -0.77
CA ASP A 130 -1.73 26.56 -1.79
C ASP A 130 -2.79 27.09 -2.76
N MET A 131 -3.73 26.24 -3.18
CA MET A 131 -4.86 26.66 -4.01
C MET A 131 -5.73 27.71 -3.30
N ARG A 132 -6.02 27.50 -2.02
CA ARG A 132 -6.79 28.46 -1.22
C ARG A 132 -6.05 29.79 -1.04
N ASN A 133 -4.73 29.75 -0.89
CA ASN A 133 -3.92 30.96 -0.77
C ASN A 133 -3.96 31.80 -2.06
N LEU A 134 -3.88 31.16 -3.23
CA LEU A 134 -4.03 31.85 -4.52
C LEU A 134 -5.44 32.45 -4.72
N GLU A 135 -6.48 31.79 -4.20
CA GLU A 135 -7.85 32.33 -4.22
C GLU A 135 -7.96 33.58 -3.35
N LEU A 136 -7.32 33.60 -2.19
CA LEU A 136 -7.32 34.74 -1.27
C LEU A 136 -6.53 35.95 -1.81
N THR A 137 -5.47 35.73 -2.58
CA THR A 137 -4.61 36.80 -3.11
C THR A 137 -5.08 37.39 -4.44
N ASN A 138 -6.18 36.90 -5.03
CA ASN A 138 -6.61 37.24 -6.40
C ASN A 138 -5.48 37.03 -7.42
N ALA A 139 -4.72 35.94 -7.28
CA ALA A 139 -3.60 35.59 -8.14
C ALA A 139 -3.99 35.57 -9.62
N MET A 140 -3.03 35.89 -10.50
CA MET A 140 -3.24 35.79 -11.94
C MET A 140 -3.36 34.33 -12.39
N GLU A 141 -4.06 34.10 -13.51
CA GLU A 141 -4.27 32.76 -14.09
C GLU A 141 -2.95 32.01 -14.36
N GLU A 142 -1.90 32.75 -14.73
CA GLU A 142 -0.55 32.21 -14.94
C GLU A 142 0.08 31.64 -13.66
N GLU A 143 -0.16 32.27 -12.51
CA GLU A 143 0.32 31.81 -11.20
C GLU A 143 -0.32 30.47 -10.81
N TYR A 144 -1.63 30.31 -11.08
CA TYR A 144 -2.31 29.02 -10.91
C TYR A 144 -1.70 27.93 -11.78
N LEU A 145 -1.44 28.23 -13.06
CA LEU A 145 -0.86 27.25 -13.97
C LEU A 145 0.55 26.85 -13.53
N GLN A 146 1.35 27.81 -13.08
CA GLN A 146 2.71 27.56 -12.61
C GLN A 146 2.72 26.69 -11.35
N LEU A 147 1.87 27.00 -10.36
CA LEU A 147 1.70 26.16 -9.17
C LEU A 147 1.28 24.74 -9.55
N LEU A 148 0.27 24.58 -10.42
CA LEU A 148 -0.23 23.25 -10.80
C LEU A 148 0.83 22.43 -11.56
N LYS A 149 1.67 23.07 -12.40
CA LYS A 149 2.80 22.40 -13.05
C LYS A 149 3.83 21.91 -12.03
N GLU A 150 4.19 22.77 -11.08
CA GLU A 150 5.13 22.43 -10.01
C GLU A 150 4.58 21.26 -9.16
N LYS A 151 3.33 21.36 -8.70
CA LYS A 151 2.71 20.30 -7.89
C LYS A 151 2.57 18.99 -8.66
N ASN A 152 2.30 19.03 -9.96
CA ASN A 152 2.28 17.84 -10.79
C ASN A 152 3.67 17.18 -10.93
N ALA A 153 4.74 17.98 -11.05
CA ALA A 153 6.11 17.48 -11.07
C ALA A 153 6.46 16.83 -9.72
N ASN A 154 6.21 17.52 -8.61
CA ASN A 154 6.46 17.02 -7.26
C ASN A 154 5.69 15.72 -6.97
N LEU A 155 4.42 15.62 -7.41
CA LEU A 155 3.64 14.38 -7.26
C LEU A 155 4.25 13.24 -8.09
N SER A 156 4.75 13.54 -9.28
CA SER A 156 5.35 12.52 -10.15
C SER A 156 6.66 12.00 -9.57
N GLU A 157 7.50 12.88 -9.03
CA GLU A 157 8.71 12.52 -8.30
C GLU A 157 8.38 11.67 -7.06
N LEU A 158 7.37 12.05 -6.28
CA LEU A 158 6.94 11.29 -5.10
C LEU A 158 6.44 9.87 -5.47
N ILE A 159 5.73 9.74 -6.58
CA ILE A 159 5.30 8.44 -7.12
C ILE A 159 6.52 7.61 -7.56
N GLU A 160 7.49 8.24 -8.21
CA GLU A 160 8.71 7.56 -8.65
C GLU A 160 9.54 7.07 -7.46
N GLU A 161 9.75 7.91 -6.43
CA GLU A 161 10.42 7.53 -5.19
C GLU A 161 9.71 6.34 -4.53
N TYR A 162 8.37 6.33 -4.49
CA TYR A 162 7.59 5.22 -3.95
C TYR A 162 7.80 3.93 -4.74
N ASN A 163 7.74 4.02 -6.07
CA ASN A 163 7.94 2.88 -6.96
C ASN A 163 9.35 2.30 -6.87
N GLN A 164 10.37 3.16 -6.73
CA GLN A 164 11.76 2.74 -6.54
C GLN A 164 11.93 2.00 -5.23
N LYS A 165 11.46 2.55 -4.10
CA LYS A 165 11.56 1.85 -2.80
C LYS A 165 10.83 0.51 -2.77
N ARG A 166 9.70 0.41 -3.48
CA ARG A 166 9.00 -0.88 -3.64
C ARG A 166 9.73 -1.86 -4.56
N SER A 167 10.55 -1.37 -5.51
CA SER A 167 11.27 -2.21 -6.46
C SER A 167 12.65 -2.67 -5.98
N ILE A 168 13.27 -1.98 -5.01
CA ILE A 168 14.64 -2.28 -4.52
C ILE A 168 14.71 -3.62 -3.77
N ASP A 169 13.57 -4.19 -3.33
CA ASP A 169 13.50 -5.51 -2.68
C ASP A 169 13.85 -6.68 -3.63
N LYS A 170 14.03 -6.44 -4.94
CA LYS A 170 14.44 -7.49 -5.90
C LYS A 170 15.94 -7.79 -5.94
N ASN A 171 16.80 -6.90 -5.44
CA ASN A 171 18.26 -7.04 -5.59
C ASN A 171 18.99 -7.55 -4.34
N GLN A 172 18.31 -7.81 -3.22
CA GLN A 172 18.94 -8.36 -2.01
C GLN A 172 19.02 -9.90 -1.98
N VAL A 173 18.65 -10.60 -3.07
CA VAL A 173 18.84 -12.06 -3.20
C VAL A 173 20.17 -12.41 -3.89
N GLY A 174 21.04 -11.43 -4.22
CA GLY A 174 22.23 -11.66 -5.05
C GLY A 174 23.50 -10.91 -4.65
N GLY A 175 23.67 -10.57 -3.37
CA GLY A 175 24.83 -9.82 -2.91
C GLY A 175 25.37 -10.36 -1.59
N ASP A 176 25.92 -11.57 -1.64
CA ASP A 176 27.04 -12.00 -0.78
C ASP A 176 27.62 -13.29 -1.36
N ASN A 177 28.70 -13.14 -2.13
CA ASN A 177 29.76 -14.13 -2.37
C ASN A 177 30.98 -13.39 -2.93
#